data_AF-A0A0D7KQF5-F1
#
_entry.id   AF-A0A0D7KQF5-F1
#
_cell.length_a   1.000
_cell.length_b   1.000
_cell.length_c   1.000
_cell.angle_alpha   90.00
_cell.angle_beta   90.00
_cell.angle_gamma   90.00
#
_symmetry.space_group_name_H-M   'P 1'
#
loop_
_entity.id
_entity.type
_entity.pdbx_description
1 polymer ?
#
loop_
_entity_poly.entity_id
_entity_poly.type
_entity_poly.pdbx_seq_one_letter_code
_entity_poly.pdbx_strand_id
1 'polypeptide(L)' 'MKKFVKIKAKNGNIYTGTIVKVDKKRVYLKVNSVKHAGKVHTSFFPFILPLVLFDLLAIVLLDTRRRIIF' A
#
# COMPACT_ATOMS: atom_id res chain seq x y z
N MET A 1 20.41 -26.86 7.45
CA MET A 1 19.41 -25.96 8.09
C MET A 1 18.70 -25.15 7.01
N LYS A 2 17.37 -25.17 6.93
CA LYS A 2 16.60 -24.42 5.93
C LYS A 2 16.31 -23.02 6.48
N LYS A 3 16.96 -21.98 5.94
CA LYS A 3 16.85 -20.61 6.45
C LYS A 3 15.68 -19.88 5.77
N PHE A 4 14.77 -19.36 6.59
CA PHE A 4 13.70 -18.45 6.14
C PHE A 4 14.28 -17.05 5.96
N VAL A 5 14.06 -16.45 4.79
CA VAL A 5 14.67 -15.18 4.39
C VAL A 5 13.66 -14.25 3.75
N LYS A 6 13.94 -12.95 3.87
CA LYS A 6 13.21 -11.86 3.23
C LYS A 6 14.15 -11.17 2.25
N ILE A 7 13.80 -11.18 0.96
CA ILE A 7 14.62 -10.64 -0.13
C ILE A 7 13.88 -9.46 -0.76
N LYS A 8 14.50 -8.28 -0.73
CA LYS A 8 14.03 -7.09 -1.45
C LYS A 8 14.72 -7.04 -2.82
N ALA A 9 13.94 -7.16 -3.89
CA ALA A 9 14.44 -7.02 -5.24
C ALA A 9 14.60 -5.54 -5.63
N LYS A 10 15.42 -5.26 -6.65
CA LYS A 10 15.65 -3.88 -7.16
C LYS A 10 14.36 -3.19 -7.62
N ASN A 11 13.37 -3.96 -8.09
CA ASN A 11 12.05 -3.45 -8.46
C ASN A 11 11.14 -3.14 -7.24
N GLY A 12 11.68 -3.23 -6.02
CA GLY A 12 10.96 -2.98 -4.78
C GLY A 12 10.12 -4.15 -4.28
N ASN A 13 9.93 -5.22 -5.07
CA ASN A 13 9.18 -6.39 -4.61
C ASN A 13 9.92 -7.08 -3.48
N ILE A 14 9.17 -7.57 -2.50
CA ILE A 14 9.68 -8.29 -1.35
C ILE A 14 9.19 -9.74 -1.43
N TYR A 15 10.13 -10.67 -1.49
CA TYR A 15 9.88 -12.11 -1.47
C TYR A 15 10.24 -12.66 -0.09
N THR A 16 9.32 -13.40 0.53
CA THR A 16 9.56 -14.05 1.81
C THR A 16 9.41 -15.55 1.63
N GLY A 17 10.41 -16.33 2.05
CA GLY A 17 10.41 -17.78 1.83
C GLY A 17 11.69 -18.48 2.25
N THR A 18 11.85 -19.72 1.82
CA THR A 18 13.02 -20.56 2.15
C THR A 18 13.92 -20.73 0.94
N ILE A 19 15.24 -20.57 1.12
CA ILE A 19 16.21 -20.83 0.05
C ILE A 19 16.24 -22.34 -0.21
N VAL A 20 15.96 -22.74 -1.44
CA VAL A 20 15.99 -24.16 -1.85
C VAL A 20 17.24 -24.51 -2.65
N LYS A 21 17.81 -23.54 -3.36
CA LYS A 21 19.01 -23.73 -4.18
C LYS A 21 19.71 -22.40 -4.40
N VAL A 22 21.03 -22.42 -4.46
CA VAL A 22 21.86 -21.27 -4.84
C VAL A 22 22.81 -21.73 -5.93
N ASP A 23 22.77 -21.05 -7.07
CA ASP A 23 23.72 -21.18 -8.17
C ASP A 23 24.65 -19.97 -8.19
N LYS A 24 25.72 -20.02 -9.00
CA LYS A 24 26.73 -18.94 -9.13
C LYS A 24 26.14 -17.54 -9.37
N LYS A 25 24.95 -17.44 -9.98
CA LYS A 25 24.30 -16.16 -10.33
C LYS A 25 22.84 -16.04 -9.88
N ARG A 26 22.26 -17.09 -9.27
CA ARG A 26 20.80 -17.15 -9.02
C ARG A 26 20.52 -17.79 -7.66
N VAL A 27 19.53 -17.24 -6.96
CA VAL A 27 18.99 -17.81 -5.73
C VAL A 27 17.56 -18.25 -5.99
N TYR A 28 17.27 -19.53 -5.75
CA TYR A 28 15.93 -20.09 -5.88
C TYR A 28 15.29 -20.10 -4.51
N LEU A 29 14.14 -19.45 -4.42
CA LEU A 29 13.36 -19.31 -3.21
C LEU A 29 12.06 -20.10 -3.37
N LYS A 30 11.76 -20.98 -2.42
CA LYS A 30 10.38 -21.45 -2.23
C LYS A 30 9.62 -20.30 -1.59
N VAL A 31 8.84 -19.60 -2.40
CA VAL A 31 8.13 -18.37 -2.01
C VAL A 31 6.91 -18.74 -1.18
N ASN A 32 6.81 -18.18 0.02
CA ASN A 32 5.61 -18.28 0.86
C ASN A 32 4.72 -17.05 0.68
N SER A 33 5.31 -15.87 0.46
CA SER A 33 4.56 -14.62 0.29
C SER A 33 5.33 -13.63 -0.59
N VAL A 34 4.59 -12.85 -1.37
CA VAL A 34 5.10 -11.77 -2.23
C VAL A 34 4.40 -10.46 -1.84
N LYS A 35 5.19 -9.44 -1.50
CA LYS A 35 4.72 -8.05 -1.39
C LYS A 35 5.17 -7.28 -2.61
N HIS A 36 4.23 -6.81 -3.42
CA HIS A 36 4.52 -5.99 -4.58
C HIS A 36 4.73 -4.53 -4.19
N ALA A 37 5.75 -3.90 -4.78
CA ALA A 37 6.11 -2.52 -4.48
C ALA A 37 5.00 -1.50 -4.80
N GLY A 38 4.13 -1.81 -5.77
CA GLY A 38 3.14 -0.89 -6.32
C GLY A 38 1.72 -1.00 -5.75
N LYS A 39 1.44 -1.94 -4.84
CA LYS A 39 0.12 -2.02 -4.20
C LYS A 39 0.10 -1.12 -2.97
N VAL A 40 0.04 0.20 -3.21
CA VAL A 40 -0.58 1.10 -2.24
C VAL A 40 -2.00 0.58 -2.09
N HIS A 41 -2.36 0.14 -0.89
CA HIS A 41 -3.74 -0.16 -0.60
C HIS A 41 -4.53 1.13 -0.84
N THR A 42 -5.13 1.27 -2.00
CA THR A 42 -6.30 2.13 -2.17
C THR A 42 -7.45 1.42 -1.47
N SER A 43 -7.31 1.21 -0.16
CA SER A 43 -8.39 0.75 0.73
C SER A 43 -9.35 1.89 1.05
N PHE A 44 -9.33 2.95 0.23
CA PHE A 44 -10.44 3.85 0.11
C PHE A 44 -11.50 3.07 -0.67
N PHE A 45 -12.47 2.53 0.08
CA PHE A 45 -13.77 2.18 -0.47
C PHE A 45 -14.14 3.28 -1.49
N PRO A 46 -14.41 2.96 -2.76
CA PRO A 46 -14.26 3.91 -3.88
C PRO A 46 -15.12 5.17 -3.78
N PHE A 47 -16.04 5.23 -2.81
CA PHE A 47 -16.95 6.33 -2.61
C PHE A 47 -17.00 6.89 -1.17
N ILE A 48 -16.57 6.17 -0.12
CA ILE A 48 -16.76 6.64 1.27
C ILE A 48 -15.90 7.87 1.57
N LEU A 49 -14.61 7.84 1.23
CA LEU A 49 -13.71 8.97 1.49
C LEU A 49 -14.12 10.25 0.72
N PRO A 50 -14.40 10.22 -0.61
CA PRO A 50 -14.81 11.42 -1.31
C PRO A 50 -16.18 11.96 -0.86
N LEU A 51 -17.14 11.09 -0.47
CA LEU A 51 -18.45 11.54 0.04
C LEU A 51 -18.32 12.33 1.35
N VAL A 52 -17.56 11.82 2.32
CA VAL A 52 -17.37 12.51 3.62
C VAL A 52 -16.59 13.81 3.45
N LEU A 53 -15.57 13.84 2.60
CA LEU A 53 -14.81 15.07 2.29
C LEU A 53 -15.70 16.14 1.67
N PHE A 54 -16.57 15.76 0.74
CA PHE A 54 -17.53 16.69 0.11
C PHE A 54 -18.50 17.28 1.13
N ASP A 55 -19.05 16.44 2.02
CA ASP A 55 -19.99 16.88 3.04
C ASP A 55 -19.35 17.86 4.04
N LEU A 56 -18.15 17.54 4.53
CA LEU A 56 -17.37 18.44 5.38
C LEU A 56 -17.06 19.77 4.69
N LEU A 57 -16.71 19.73 3.39
CA LEU A 57 -16.45 20.94 2.60
C LEU A 57 -17.70 21.79 2.44
N ALA A 58 -18.87 21.17 2.24
CA ALA A 58 -20.15 21.87 2.15
C ALA A 58 -20.51 22.59 3.45
N ILE A 59 -20.29 21.96 4.61
CA ILE A 59 -20.51 22.58 5.93
C ILE A 59 -19.57 23.78 6.12
N VAL A 60 -18.28 23.62 5.83
CA VAL A 60 -17.30 24.71 5.96
C VAL A 60 -17.62 25.88 5.03
N LEU A 61 -18.03 25.58 3.79
CA LEU A 61 -18.40 26.61 2.82
C LEU A 61 -19.68 27.36 3.24
N LEU A 62 -20.65 26.65 3.81
CA LEU A 62 -21.89 27.22 4.34
C LEU A 62 -21.62 28.10 5.57
N ASP A 63 -20.79 27.63 6.51
CA ASP A 63 -20.41 28.39 7.72
C ASP A 63 -19.61 29.65 7.36
N THR A 64 -18.69 29.55 6.40
CA THR A 64 -17.90 30.69 5.94
C THR A 64 -18.77 31.78 5.30
N ARG A 65 -19.77 31.40 4.47
CA ARG A 65 -20.74 32.38 3.93
C ARG A 65 -21.54 33.06 5.04
N ARG A 66 -21.97 32.30 6.04
CA ARG A 66 -22.74 32.85 7.16
C ARG A 66 -21.94 33.90 7.92
N ARG A 67 -20.64 33.66 8.13
CA ARG A 67 -19.72 34.61 8.78
C ARG A 67 -19.39 35.88 7.98
N ILE A 68 -19.63 35.88 6.67
CA ILE A 68 -19.38 37.05 5.79
C ILE A 68 -20.63 37.95 5.69
N ILE A 69 -21.83 37.41 5.95
CA ILE A 69 -23.11 38.10 5.78
C ILE A 69 -23.63 38.75 7.09
N PHE A 70 -23.06 38.40 8.24
CA PHE A 70 -23.26 39.09 9.53
C PHE A 70 -22.08 40.02 9.82
#